data_AF-A0A2M6WU84-F1
#
_entry.id   AF-A0A2M6WU84-F1
#
_cell.length_a   1.000
_cell.length_b   1.000
_cell.length_c   1.000
_cell.angle_alpha   90.00
_cell.angle_beta   90.00
_cell.angle_gamma   90.00
#
_symmetry.space_group_name_H-M   'P 1'
#
loop_
_entity.id
_entity.type
_entity.pdbx_description
1 polymer ?
#
loop_
_entity_poly.entity_id
_entity_poly.type
_entity_poly.pdbx_seq_one_letter_code
_entity_poly.pdbx_strand_id
1 'polypeptide(L)'
;MLNNFKFLATMICSQCGREIPDNSLSCNYCGKIFVTKRASLDRVDGATLKDKNVASLTSVNQAVKTANTEASAVTKAVQMRRFQRWFFYAVIGIIFSFGVFYVVKITNENTALISSLAGTNTKLNKTKQEMDEAQKQLAETNNRVLSSNSTLEEVRSQLTKTNSSLSSTIEDNRKLTEQVNSKEAELIKISVLESKSGAALRNLLLEAGIKIESDQIAKVKLGALDSYQGVDTDKDGILDEMEPAIGTDPMLGDSDSDGFTDSAELLAGYNPLGKGVWLYDAAIADKYKGKFLLQQVSNTTYAWYVSLGGLRYYLGSANDNFGAMRNNTYWTREIGS
;
A
#
# COMPACT_ATOMS: atom_id res chain seq x y z
N MET A 1 2.50 33.15 66.06
CA MET A 1 1.56 33.87 66.92
C MET A 1 1.45 33.14 68.24
N LEU A 2 1.82 33.83 69.33
CA LEU A 2 1.26 33.76 70.70
C LEU A 2 1.14 32.37 71.34
N ASN A 3 2.03 32.01 72.27
CA ASN A 3 2.05 32.38 73.70
C ASN A 3 1.32 31.36 74.58
N ASN A 4 2.05 30.71 75.48
CA ASN A 4 1.59 30.53 76.85
C ASN A 4 2.80 30.40 77.79
N PHE A 5 3.24 31.56 78.28
CA PHE A 5 4.22 31.71 79.34
C PHE A 5 3.57 31.37 80.69
N LYS A 6 4.27 30.58 81.50
CA LYS A 6 3.98 30.33 82.93
C LYS A 6 3.78 31.64 83.69
N PHE A 7 2.70 31.74 84.46
CA PHE A 7 2.56 32.73 85.52
C PHE A 7 3.66 32.53 86.58
N LEU A 8 4.44 33.58 86.84
CA LEU A 8 5.35 33.68 87.98
C LEU A 8 4.54 34.16 89.20
N ALA A 9 4.71 33.52 90.36
CA ALA A 9 4.09 33.96 91.61
C ALA A 9 4.60 35.35 92.03
N THR A 10 3.68 36.21 92.48
CA THR A 10 3.94 37.60 92.91
C THR A 10 3.45 37.83 94.34
N MET A 11 4.19 38.63 95.12
CA MET A 11 3.80 39.11 96.45
C MET A 11 3.59 40.63 96.46
N ILE A 12 2.79 41.11 97.41
CA ILE A 12 2.53 42.54 97.60
C ILE A 12 3.49 43.13 98.64
N CYS A 13 4.15 44.24 98.32
CA CYS A 13 5.04 44.92 99.25
C CYS A 13 4.27 45.60 100.39
N SER A 14 4.59 45.25 101.65
CA SER A 14 3.95 45.77 102.88
C SER A 14 4.17 47.26 103.20
N GLN A 15 4.86 48.02 102.36
CA GLN A 15 5.04 49.47 102.54
C GLN A 15 4.40 50.30 101.43
N CYS A 16 4.43 49.84 100.17
CA CYS A 16 3.93 50.61 99.04
C CYS A 16 2.74 49.95 98.30
N GLY A 17 2.29 48.77 98.74
CA GLY A 17 1.07 48.12 98.23
C GLY A 17 1.12 47.64 96.78
N ARG A 18 2.30 47.60 96.14
CA ARG A 18 2.46 47.15 94.75
C ARG A 18 2.94 45.69 94.67
N GLU A 19 2.58 45.02 93.57
CA GLU A 19 2.99 43.65 93.25
C GLU A 19 4.47 43.58 92.80
N ILE A 20 5.19 42.59 93.32
CA ILE A 20 6.62 42.35 93.06
C ILE A 20 6.82 40.83 92.92
N PRO A 21 7.74 40.36 92.05
CA PRO A 21 8.07 38.94 91.96
C PRO A 21 8.57 38.37 93.32
N ASP A 22 8.10 37.17 93.66
CA ASP A 22 8.30 36.49 94.96
C ASP A 22 9.76 36.25 95.37
N ASN A 23 10.71 36.37 94.42
CA ASN A 23 12.13 36.11 94.65
C ASN A 23 12.99 37.39 94.74
N SER A 24 12.36 38.54 95.05
CA SER A 24 13.04 39.84 95.16
C SER A 24 13.57 40.10 96.58
N LEU A 25 14.89 40.33 96.71
CA LEU A 25 15.53 40.63 98.01
C LEU A 25 15.20 42.04 98.53
N SER A 26 14.69 42.92 97.68
CA SER A 26 14.26 44.27 98.01
C SER A 26 13.15 44.75 97.08
N CYS A 27 12.27 45.60 97.57
CA CYS A 27 11.26 46.25 96.75
C CYS A 27 11.90 47.25 95.77
N ASN A 28 11.67 47.06 94.47
CA ASN A 28 12.24 47.91 93.42
C ASN A 28 11.62 49.33 93.38
N TYR A 29 10.46 49.53 94.02
CA TYR A 29 9.73 50.81 94.01
C TYR A 29 9.94 51.65 95.26
N CYS A 30 10.09 51.03 96.44
CA CYS A 30 10.27 51.75 97.71
C CYS A 30 11.58 51.42 98.43
N GLY A 31 12.42 50.54 97.87
CA GLY A 31 13.74 50.22 98.40
C GLY A 31 13.75 49.37 99.67
N LYS A 32 12.60 48.92 100.19
CA LYS A 32 12.54 48.09 101.41
C LYS A 32 13.24 46.74 101.18
N ILE A 33 14.29 46.45 101.93
CA ILE A 33 15.06 45.19 101.90
C ILE A 33 14.40 44.17 102.85
N PHE A 34 14.21 42.94 102.40
CA PHE A 34 13.48 41.89 103.14
C PHE A 34 14.38 40.95 103.98
N VAL A 35 15.64 41.33 104.23
CA VAL A 35 16.65 40.47 104.90
C VAL A 35 16.96 40.99 106.32
N THR A 36 16.70 40.17 107.35
CA THR A 36 17.13 40.47 108.74
C THR A 36 18.32 39.61 109.18
N LYS A 37 19.49 40.24 109.03
CA LYS A 37 20.68 40.36 109.89
C LYS A 37 21.34 39.18 110.63
N ARG A 38 22.66 39.15 110.39
CA ARG A 38 23.78 38.55 111.13
C ARG A 38 24.09 39.24 112.46
N ALA A 39 24.87 38.52 113.26
CA ALA A 39 25.57 38.88 114.49
C ALA A 39 26.21 40.28 114.54
N SER A 40 26.22 40.85 115.75
CA SER A 40 26.88 42.10 116.11
C SER A 40 27.85 41.88 117.28
N LEU A 41 29.13 42.20 117.07
CA LEU A 41 30.12 42.72 118.03
C LEU A 41 30.19 44.24 117.78
N ASP A 42 30.56 45.17 118.67
CA ASP A 42 30.99 45.21 120.07
C ASP A 42 30.93 46.70 120.46
N ARG A 43 30.76 47.03 121.74
CA ARG A 43 31.48 48.18 122.33
C ARG A 43 31.54 48.10 123.86
N VAL A 44 32.76 48.33 124.34
CA VAL A 44 33.26 48.28 125.71
C VAL A 44 33.13 49.66 126.36
N ASP A 45 32.79 49.67 127.65
CA ASP A 45 33.22 50.58 128.73
C ASP A 45 32.95 49.78 130.03
N GLY A 46 33.71 49.70 131.11
CA GLY A 46 34.86 50.40 131.66
C GLY A 46 34.70 50.37 133.20
N ALA A 47 35.67 49.80 133.93
CA ALA A 47 35.83 49.78 135.41
C ALA A 47 34.85 48.86 136.20
N THR A 48 35.22 48.08 137.22
CA THR A 48 36.44 47.91 138.05
C THR A 48 36.26 46.67 138.97
N LEU A 49 37.37 45.96 139.28
CA LEU A 49 37.70 45.19 140.51
C LEU A 49 36.80 43.96 140.86
N LYS A 50 37.25 42.78 141.30
CA LYS A 50 38.50 42.33 141.94
C LYS A 50 38.53 40.77 141.93
N ASP A 51 39.75 40.23 141.88
CA ASP A 51 40.25 38.95 142.46
C ASP A 51 39.46 37.63 142.34
N LYS A 52 40.01 36.64 141.61
CA LYS A 52 40.68 35.43 142.18
C LYS A 52 41.02 34.36 141.11
N ASN A 53 42.32 34.00 141.06
CA ASN A 53 42.99 32.68 140.89
C ASN A 53 42.51 31.69 139.79
N VAL A 54 43.31 31.40 138.73
CA VAL A 54 44.49 30.50 138.58
C VAL A 54 44.14 29.04 138.22
N ALA A 55 44.85 28.53 137.19
CA ALA A 55 44.91 27.17 136.59
C ALA A 55 44.04 27.00 135.32
N SER A 56 44.52 26.61 134.13
CA SER A 56 45.67 25.79 133.74
C SER A 56 46.02 26.01 132.24
N LEU A 57 47.31 25.93 131.92
CA LEU A 57 47.96 26.34 130.66
C LEU A 57 48.20 25.15 129.68
N THR A 58 47.34 24.13 129.69
CA THR A 58 47.56 22.85 128.97
C THR A 58 46.55 22.56 127.85
N SER A 59 45.54 23.41 127.63
CA SER A 59 44.47 23.17 126.63
C SER A 59 44.68 23.87 125.27
N VAL A 60 45.62 24.81 125.17
CA VAL A 60 45.78 25.64 123.96
C VAL A 60 46.57 24.94 122.84
N ASN A 61 47.59 24.14 123.17
CA ASN A 61 48.40 23.44 122.17
C ASN A 61 47.68 22.26 121.48
N GLN A 62 46.61 21.74 122.08
CA GLN A 62 45.82 20.66 121.50
C GLN A 62 44.79 21.18 120.48
N ALA A 63 44.28 22.41 120.68
CA ALA A 63 43.35 23.07 119.75
C ALA A 63 44.00 23.50 118.42
N VAL A 64 45.31 23.81 118.42
CA VAL A 64 46.03 24.22 117.20
C VAL A 64 46.31 23.04 116.26
N LYS A 65 46.52 21.83 116.79
CA LYS A 65 46.72 20.63 115.96
C LYS A 65 45.44 20.18 115.26
N THR A 66 44.28 20.32 115.91
CA THR A 66 42.97 19.98 115.32
C THR A 66 42.55 20.97 114.23
N ALA A 67 42.89 22.26 114.35
CA ALA A 67 42.57 23.27 113.33
C ALA A 67 43.34 23.07 112.01
N ASN A 68 44.60 22.63 112.07
CA ASN A 68 45.42 22.39 110.88
C ASN A 68 44.99 21.15 110.08
N THR A 69 44.40 20.15 110.73
CA THR A 69 43.81 18.97 110.05
C THR A 69 42.50 19.30 109.33
N GLU A 70 41.70 20.25 109.84
CA GLU A 70 40.43 20.66 109.21
C GLU A 70 40.65 21.49 107.94
N ALA A 71 41.64 22.40 107.92
CA ALA A 71 41.97 23.21 106.76
C ALA A 71 42.48 22.37 105.56
N SER A 72 43.22 21.28 105.82
CA SER A 72 43.67 20.35 104.77
C SER A 72 42.55 19.42 104.27
N ALA A 73 41.51 19.17 105.07
CA ALA A 73 40.35 18.39 104.66
C ALA A 73 39.40 19.19 103.74
N VAL A 74 39.21 20.49 104.03
CA VAL A 74 38.36 21.39 103.23
C VAL A 74 38.94 21.64 101.83
N THR A 75 40.27 21.81 101.71
CA THR A 75 40.93 22.02 100.42
C THR A 75 40.87 20.78 99.50
N LYS A 76 41.03 19.57 100.04
CA LYS A 76 40.79 18.32 99.30
C LYS A 76 39.32 18.18 98.85
N ALA A 77 38.36 18.56 99.68
CA ALA A 77 36.95 18.52 99.34
C ALA A 77 36.58 19.49 98.20
N VAL A 78 37.19 20.68 98.16
CA VAL A 78 36.98 21.66 97.08
C VAL A 78 37.57 21.16 95.75
N GLN A 79 38.77 20.57 95.77
CA GLN A 79 39.37 19.97 94.56
C GLN A 79 38.52 18.82 94.01
N MET A 80 37.99 17.95 94.87
CA MET A 80 37.08 16.87 94.46
C MET A 80 35.79 17.39 93.81
N ARG A 81 35.19 18.47 94.33
CA ARG A 81 33.98 19.06 93.71
C ARG A 81 34.27 19.70 92.35
N ARG A 82 35.45 20.31 92.16
CA ARG A 82 35.87 20.88 90.87
C ARG A 82 36.14 19.79 89.84
N PHE A 83 36.82 18.72 90.25
CA PHE A 83 37.04 17.54 89.42
C PHE A 83 35.72 16.89 89.02
N GLN A 84 34.79 16.73 89.96
CA GLN A 84 33.46 16.17 89.69
C GLN A 84 32.67 16.99 88.66
N ARG A 85 32.71 18.33 88.73
CA ARG A 85 32.07 19.19 87.71
C ARG A 85 32.72 19.06 86.34
N TRP A 86 34.06 19.10 86.27
CA TRP A 86 34.79 18.91 85.01
C TRP A 86 34.54 17.53 84.40
N PHE A 87 34.45 16.49 85.23
CA PHE A 87 34.09 15.14 84.81
C PHE A 87 32.67 15.11 84.22
N PHE A 88 31.68 15.70 84.88
CA PHE A 88 30.32 15.77 84.33
C PHE A 88 30.25 16.56 83.02
N TYR A 89 30.98 17.67 82.90
CA TYR A 89 31.03 18.42 81.64
C TYR A 89 31.72 17.64 80.53
N ALA A 90 32.79 16.90 80.83
CA ALA A 90 33.44 16.03 79.86
C ALA A 90 32.50 14.91 79.39
N VAL A 91 31.79 14.25 80.31
CA VAL A 91 30.82 13.20 79.97
C VAL A 91 29.66 13.77 79.13
N ILE A 92 29.09 14.91 79.51
CA ILE A 92 28.03 15.57 78.73
C ILE A 92 28.55 15.99 77.35
N GLY A 93 29.77 16.52 77.26
CA GLY A 93 30.40 16.90 76.00
C GLY A 93 30.63 15.70 75.06
N ILE A 94 31.03 14.55 75.61
CA ILE A 94 31.17 13.30 74.85
C ILE A 94 29.81 12.81 74.34
N ILE A 95 28.78 12.78 75.21
CA ILE A 95 27.42 12.37 74.84
C ILE A 95 26.87 13.30 73.74
N PHE A 96 27.06 14.61 73.88
CA PHE A 96 26.61 15.58 72.89
C PHE A 96 27.35 15.42 71.55
N SER A 97 28.67 15.24 71.59
CA SER A 97 29.48 15.02 70.38
C SER A 97 29.09 13.73 69.66
N PHE A 98 28.82 12.66 70.42
CA PHE A 98 28.30 11.40 69.88
C PHE A 98 26.90 11.58 69.30
N GLY A 99 26.02 12.31 69.97
CA GLY A 99 24.69 12.65 69.45
C GLY A 99 24.74 13.40 68.12
N VAL A 100 25.60 14.43 68.02
CA VAL A 100 25.82 15.17 66.78
C VAL A 100 26.38 14.27 65.68
N PHE A 101 27.34 13.40 66.00
CA PHE A 101 27.88 12.43 65.04
C PHE A 101 26.82 11.49 64.48
N TYR A 102 25.94 10.93 65.32
CA TYR A 102 24.84 10.06 64.87
C TYR A 102 23.81 10.81 64.03
N VAL A 103 23.46 12.03 64.40
CA VAL A 103 22.54 12.86 63.60
C VAL A 103 23.14 13.11 62.21
N VAL A 104 24.41 13.50 62.12
CA VAL A 104 25.09 13.70 60.82
C VAL A 104 25.09 12.41 60.00
N LYS A 105 25.44 11.27 60.61
CA LYS A 105 25.43 9.97 59.93
C LYS A 105 24.05 9.63 59.35
N ILE A 106 22.99 9.76 60.16
CA ILE A 106 21.60 9.51 59.74
C ILE A 106 21.20 10.46 58.61
N THR A 107 21.54 11.75 58.71
CA THR A 107 21.22 12.71 57.65
C THR A 107 21.94 12.39 56.35
N ASN A 108 23.18 11.91 56.40
CA ASN A 108 23.93 11.50 55.21
C ASN A 108 23.34 10.25 54.57
N GLU A 109 23.04 9.22 55.37
CA GLU A 109 22.38 7.99 54.90
C GLU A 109 20.99 8.29 54.30
N ASN A 110 20.19 9.14 54.95
CA ASN A 110 18.90 9.59 54.43
C ASN A 110 19.04 10.39 53.14
N THR A 111 20.06 11.26 53.02
CA THR A 111 20.32 12.02 51.79
C THR A 111 20.70 11.08 50.63
N ALA A 112 21.51 10.05 50.91
CA ALA A 112 21.84 9.02 49.93
C ALA A 112 20.60 8.23 49.47
N LEU A 113 19.71 7.86 50.40
CA LEU A 113 18.44 7.19 50.07
C LEU A 113 17.49 8.08 49.27
N ILE A 114 17.42 9.38 49.56
CA ILE A 114 16.61 10.33 48.78
C ILE A 114 17.16 10.42 47.35
N SER A 115 18.48 10.46 47.18
CA SER A 115 19.11 10.51 45.85
C SER A 115 18.85 9.24 45.04
N SER A 116 18.90 8.06 45.67
CA SER A 116 18.60 6.78 45.01
C SER A 116 17.12 6.67 44.66
N LEU A 117 16.22 7.13 45.54
CA LEU A 117 14.77 7.20 45.30
C LEU A 117 14.41 8.16 44.16
N ALA A 118 15.10 9.31 44.06
CA ALA A 118 14.96 10.21 42.93
C ALA A 118 15.42 9.52 41.63
N GLY A 119 16.56 8.82 41.67
CA GLY A 119 17.06 8.02 40.54
C GLY A 119 16.10 6.90 40.10
N THR A 120 15.48 6.17 41.02
CA THR A 120 14.51 5.12 40.68
C THR A 120 13.21 5.70 40.12
N ASN A 121 12.70 6.82 40.64
CA ASN A 121 11.53 7.50 40.09
C ASN A 121 11.75 7.98 38.65
N THR A 122 12.94 8.52 38.34
CA THR A 122 13.26 8.92 36.95
C THR A 122 13.31 7.72 36.01
N LYS A 123 13.89 6.59 36.44
CA LYS A 123 13.88 5.34 35.66
C LYS A 123 12.45 4.81 35.48
N LEU A 124 11.63 4.81 36.52
CA LEU A 124 10.24 4.38 36.47
C LEU A 124 9.40 5.24 35.50
N ASN A 125 9.65 6.55 35.46
CA ASN A 125 8.96 7.44 34.53
C ASN A 125 9.42 7.20 33.08
N LYS A 126 10.72 6.98 32.85
CA LYS A 126 11.24 6.60 31.52
C LYS A 126 10.66 5.27 31.04
N THR A 127 10.64 4.24 31.89
CA THR A 127 10.07 2.94 31.49
C THR A 127 8.56 3.02 31.25
N LYS A 128 7.82 3.84 32.01
CA LYS A 128 6.40 4.12 31.71
C LYS A 128 6.22 4.78 30.34
N GLN A 129 7.04 5.77 30.02
CA GLN A 129 7.01 6.43 28.71
C GLN A 129 7.32 5.44 27.58
N GLU A 130 8.35 4.61 27.74
CA GLU A 130 8.70 3.56 26.78
C GLU A 130 7.55 2.54 26.61
N MET A 131 6.87 2.15 27.69
CA MET A 131 5.71 1.26 27.63
C MET A 131 4.51 1.91 26.91
N ASP A 132 4.24 3.18 27.16
CA ASP A 132 3.18 3.93 26.49
C ASP A 132 3.47 4.10 24.99
N GLU A 133 4.74 4.36 24.63
CA GLU A 133 5.20 4.42 23.23
C GLU A 133 5.09 3.06 22.54
N ALA A 134 5.53 1.98 23.20
CA ALA A 134 5.41 0.62 22.69
C ALA A 134 3.93 0.22 22.49
N GLN A 135 3.04 0.62 23.40
CA GLN A 135 1.61 0.35 23.28
C GLN A 135 0.98 1.11 22.10
N LYS A 136 1.40 2.37 21.85
CA LYS A 136 0.97 3.13 20.67
C LYS A 136 1.44 2.47 19.37
N GLN A 137 2.70 2.04 19.32
CA GLN A 137 3.24 1.34 18.14
C GLN A 137 2.52 0.02 17.89
N LEU A 138 2.17 -0.73 18.95
CA LEU A 138 1.39 -1.95 18.83
C LEU A 138 -0.02 -1.67 18.28
N ALA A 139 -0.69 -0.62 18.77
CA ALA A 139 -2.00 -0.21 18.26
C ALA A 139 -1.95 0.20 16.78
N GLU A 140 -0.93 0.96 16.38
CA GLU A 140 -0.71 1.35 14.98
C GLU A 140 -0.45 0.12 14.09
N THR A 141 0.41 -0.80 14.56
CA THR A 141 0.72 -2.03 13.83
C THR A 141 -0.52 -2.91 13.68
N ASN A 142 -1.35 -3.04 14.72
CA ASN A 142 -2.61 -3.77 14.64
C ASN A 142 -3.57 -3.15 13.62
N ASN A 143 -3.70 -1.82 13.58
CA ASN A 143 -4.52 -1.15 12.57
C ASN A 143 -4.00 -1.39 11.14
N ARG A 144 -2.67 -1.37 10.96
CA ARG A 144 -2.04 -1.71 9.66
C ARG A 144 -2.32 -3.16 9.26
N VAL A 145 -2.24 -4.11 10.18
CA VAL A 145 -2.58 -5.52 9.92
C VAL A 145 -4.06 -5.68 9.54
N LEU A 146 -4.97 -5.02 10.26
CA LEU A 146 -6.41 -5.06 9.96
C LEU A 146 -6.71 -4.51 8.55
N SER A 147 -6.14 -3.35 8.20
CA SER A 147 -6.30 -2.79 6.85
C SER A 147 -5.72 -3.71 5.78
N SER A 148 -4.51 -4.26 5.99
CA SER A 148 -3.89 -5.21 5.06
C SER A 148 -4.74 -6.46 4.87
N ASN A 149 -5.32 -7.00 5.95
CA ASN A 149 -6.19 -8.16 5.88
C ASN A 149 -7.47 -7.88 5.07
N SER A 150 -8.06 -6.69 5.24
CA SER A 150 -9.23 -6.30 4.45
C SER A 150 -8.91 -6.19 2.95
N THR A 151 -7.74 -5.63 2.58
CA THR A 151 -7.31 -5.57 1.18
C THR A 151 -7.03 -6.96 0.60
N LEU A 152 -6.53 -7.90 1.41
CA LEU A 152 -6.29 -9.27 0.98
C LEU A 152 -7.60 -10.00 0.66
N GLU A 153 -8.64 -9.79 1.47
CA GLU A 153 -9.96 -10.34 1.20
C GLU A 153 -10.59 -9.75 -0.07
N GLU A 154 -10.40 -8.46 -0.33
CA GLU A 154 -10.84 -7.85 -1.59
C GLU A 154 -10.12 -8.46 -2.80
N VAL A 155 -8.80 -8.60 -2.74
CA VAL A 155 -8.00 -9.21 -3.82
C VAL A 155 -8.41 -10.67 -4.04
N ARG A 156 -8.68 -11.45 -2.97
CA ARG A 156 -9.21 -12.82 -3.08
C ARG A 156 -10.58 -12.85 -3.77
N SER A 157 -11.47 -11.93 -3.43
CA SER A 157 -12.78 -11.81 -4.08
C SER A 157 -12.65 -11.46 -5.57
N GLN A 158 -11.76 -10.54 -5.92
CA GLN A 158 -11.48 -10.21 -7.32
C GLN A 158 -10.90 -11.39 -8.07
N LEU A 159 -9.94 -12.11 -7.47
CA LEU A 159 -9.32 -13.29 -8.08
C LEU A 159 -10.36 -14.39 -8.36
N THR A 160 -11.26 -14.67 -7.42
CA THR A 160 -12.32 -15.68 -7.61
C THR A 160 -13.29 -15.27 -8.73
N LYS A 161 -13.70 -13.99 -8.79
CA LYS A 161 -14.53 -13.46 -9.89
C LYS A 161 -13.82 -13.62 -11.23
N THR A 162 -12.57 -13.19 -11.34
CA THR A 162 -11.77 -13.32 -12.57
C THR A 162 -11.62 -14.78 -12.98
N ASN A 163 -11.36 -15.69 -12.04
CA ASN A 163 -11.20 -17.11 -12.34
C ASN A 163 -12.52 -17.75 -12.85
N SER A 164 -13.66 -17.34 -12.29
CA SER A 164 -14.97 -17.79 -12.77
C SER A 164 -15.28 -17.27 -14.19
N SER A 165 -14.97 -16.01 -14.47
CA SER A 165 -15.12 -15.40 -15.81
C SER A 165 -14.18 -16.02 -16.84
N LEU A 166 -12.95 -16.38 -16.42
CA LEU A 166 -12.00 -17.04 -17.30
C LEU A 166 -12.49 -18.46 -17.64
N SER A 167 -13.03 -19.18 -16.65
CA SER A 167 -13.59 -20.52 -16.86
C SER A 167 -14.77 -20.51 -17.84
N SER A 168 -15.67 -19.53 -17.74
CA SER A 168 -16.77 -19.40 -18.70
C SER A 168 -16.26 -19.09 -20.11
N THR A 169 -15.27 -18.20 -20.23
CA THR A 169 -14.65 -17.85 -21.52
C THR A 169 -13.96 -19.06 -22.17
N ILE A 170 -13.29 -19.89 -21.38
CA ILE A 170 -12.65 -21.12 -21.86
C ILE A 170 -13.71 -22.09 -22.44
N GLU A 171 -14.84 -22.24 -21.74
CA GLU A 171 -15.93 -23.12 -22.21
C GLU A 171 -16.59 -22.58 -23.49
N ASP A 172 -16.76 -21.27 -23.61
CA ASP A 172 -17.29 -20.65 -24.83
C ASP A 172 -16.32 -20.81 -26.02
N ASN A 173 -15.02 -20.62 -25.81
CA ASN A 173 -14.00 -20.87 -26.83
C ASN A 173 -13.95 -22.34 -27.27
N ARG A 174 -14.16 -23.28 -26.33
CA ARG A 174 -14.26 -24.72 -26.64
C ARG A 174 -15.45 -24.99 -27.57
N LYS A 175 -16.63 -24.42 -27.27
CA LYS A 175 -17.83 -24.56 -28.12
C LYS A 175 -17.63 -23.94 -29.50
N LEU A 176 -17.01 -22.76 -29.57
CA LEU A 176 -16.70 -22.12 -30.85
C LEU A 176 -15.76 -22.98 -31.71
N THR A 177 -14.74 -23.58 -31.10
CA THR A 177 -13.83 -24.50 -31.79
C THR A 177 -14.57 -25.71 -32.35
N GLU A 178 -15.49 -26.29 -31.59
CA GLU A 178 -16.31 -27.41 -32.03
C GLU A 178 -17.23 -27.03 -33.21
N GLN A 179 -17.81 -25.83 -33.17
CA GLN A 179 -18.61 -25.30 -34.28
C GLN A 179 -17.78 -25.08 -35.55
N VAL A 180 -16.57 -24.50 -35.43
CA VAL A 180 -15.66 -24.28 -36.57
C VAL A 180 -15.30 -25.62 -37.22
N ASN A 181 -14.86 -26.60 -36.44
CA ASN A 181 -14.51 -27.92 -36.97
C ASN A 181 -15.71 -28.59 -37.68
N SER A 182 -16.92 -28.42 -37.16
CA SER A 182 -18.13 -28.96 -37.79
C SER A 182 -18.43 -28.31 -39.14
N LYS A 183 -18.27 -26.98 -39.24
CA LYS A 183 -18.47 -26.22 -40.48
C LYS A 183 -17.39 -26.53 -41.51
N GLU A 184 -16.14 -26.69 -41.08
CA GLU A 184 -15.04 -27.11 -41.96
C GLU A 184 -15.32 -28.49 -42.57
N ALA A 185 -15.83 -29.45 -41.78
CA ALA A 185 -16.23 -30.75 -42.30
C ALA A 185 -17.40 -30.67 -43.30
N GLU A 186 -18.31 -29.72 -43.12
CA GLU A 186 -19.41 -29.46 -44.06
C GLU A 186 -18.90 -28.82 -45.37
N LEU A 187 -18.00 -27.83 -45.28
CA LEU A 187 -17.33 -27.19 -46.42
C LEU A 187 -16.58 -28.21 -47.28
N ILE A 188 -15.86 -29.16 -46.64
CA ILE A 188 -15.18 -30.23 -47.36
C ILE A 188 -16.17 -31.13 -48.12
N LYS A 189 -17.34 -31.42 -47.55
CA LYS A 189 -18.36 -32.21 -48.27
C LYS A 189 -18.88 -31.47 -49.49
N ILE A 190 -19.14 -30.17 -49.36
CA ILE A 190 -19.61 -29.33 -50.46
C ILE A 190 -18.55 -29.26 -51.57
N SER A 191 -17.29 -29.00 -51.24
CA SER A 191 -16.22 -28.92 -52.25
C SER A 191 -16.01 -30.25 -52.99
N VAL A 192 -16.13 -31.38 -52.30
CA VAL A 192 -16.09 -32.70 -52.94
C VAL A 192 -17.29 -32.89 -53.87
N LEU A 193 -18.50 -32.48 -53.47
CA LEU A 193 -19.69 -32.56 -54.32
C LEU A 193 -19.57 -31.66 -55.56
N GLU A 194 -19.06 -30.44 -55.42
CA GLU A 194 -18.80 -29.52 -56.53
C GLU A 194 -17.77 -30.08 -57.52
N SER A 195 -16.69 -30.69 -57.02
CA SER A 195 -15.71 -31.34 -57.89
C SER A 195 -16.30 -32.51 -58.68
N LYS A 196 -17.17 -33.32 -58.06
CA LYS A 196 -17.83 -34.46 -58.70
C LYS A 196 -18.87 -34.00 -59.72
N SER A 197 -19.71 -33.02 -59.38
CA SER A 197 -20.72 -32.48 -60.28
C SER A 197 -20.07 -31.76 -61.46
N GLY A 198 -19.00 -30.98 -61.22
CA GLY A 198 -18.20 -30.34 -62.25
C GLY A 198 -17.58 -31.35 -63.23
N ALA A 199 -17.00 -32.44 -62.71
CA ALA A 199 -16.44 -33.50 -63.56
C ALA A 199 -17.52 -34.22 -64.39
N ALA A 200 -18.69 -34.51 -63.80
CA ALA A 200 -19.80 -35.16 -64.50
C ALA A 200 -20.35 -34.26 -65.62
N LEU A 201 -20.57 -32.99 -65.32
CA LEU A 201 -20.97 -31.96 -66.28
C LEU A 201 -19.94 -31.83 -67.42
N ARG A 202 -18.65 -31.77 -67.08
CA ARG A 202 -17.57 -31.70 -68.07
C ARG A 202 -17.66 -32.86 -69.06
N ASN A 203 -17.82 -34.09 -68.55
CA ASN A 203 -17.95 -35.26 -69.41
C ASN A 203 -19.21 -35.20 -70.27
N LEU A 204 -20.35 -34.77 -69.71
CA LEU A 204 -21.60 -34.61 -70.46
C LEU A 204 -21.47 -33.57 -71.58
N LEU A 205 -20.83 -32.42 -71.30
CA LEU A 205 -20.61 -31.37 -72.31
C LEU A 205 -19.64 -31.81 -73.40
N LEU A 206 -18.59 -32.55 -73.04
CA LEU A 206 -17.66 -33.11 -74.02
C LEU A 206 -18.32 -34.18 -74.90
N GLU A 207 -19.30 -34.91 -74.38
CA GLU A 207 -20.06 -35.93 -75.12
C GLU A 207 -21.19 -35.33 -75.99
N ALA A 208 -21.94 -34.37 -75.45
CA ALA A 208 -23.08 -33.76 -76.13
C ALA A 208 -22.70 -32.58 -77.03
N GLY A 209 -21.53 -31.98 -76.81
CA GLY A 209 -21.06 -30.79 -77.50
C GLY A 209 -20.62 -31.08 -78.94
N ILE A 210 -20.94 -30.15 -79.84
CA ILE A 210 -20.60 -30.25 -81.25
C ILE A 210 -19.27 -29.54 -81.48
N LYS A 211 -18.29 -30.26 -82.02
CA LYS A 211 -17.01 -29.66 -82.40
C LYS A 211 -17.21 -28.61 -83.49
N ILE A 212 -16.61 -27.45 -83.30
CA ILE A 212 -16.64 -26.34 -84.25
C ILE A 212 -15.24 -25.72 -84.35
N GLU A 213 -14.88 -25.29 -85.55
CA GLU A 213 -13.64 -24.57 -85.80
C GLU A 213 -13.73 -23.12 -85.30
N SER A 214 -12.58 -22.57 -84.87
CA SER A 214 -12.49 -21.20 -84.32
C SER A 214 -13.00 -20.12 -85.29
N ASP A 215 -12.78 -20.30 -86.59
CA ASP A 215 -13.22 -19.36 -87.64
C ASP A 215 -14.75 -19.35 -87.83
N GLN A 216 -15.40 -20.49 -87.60
CA GLN A 216 -16.85 -20.63 -87.74
C GLN A 216 -17.55 -20.05 -86.52
N ILE A 217 -17.06 -20.37 -85.32
CA ILE A 217 -17.67 -19.86 -84.10
C ILE A 217 -17.47 -18.35 -83.97
N ALA A 218 -16.32 -17.81 -84.40
CA ALA A 218 -16.03 -16.39 -84.50
C ALA A 218 -17.17 -15.60 -85.18
N LYS A 219 -17.75 -16.17 -86.24
CA LYS A 219 -18.85 -15.53 -87.01
C LYS A 219 -20.19 -15.48 -86.27
N VAL A 220 -20.31 -16.09 -85.11
CA VAL A 220 -21.52 -15.98 -84.26
C VAL A 220 -21.31 -14.84 -83.27
N LYS A 221 -22.22 -13.87 -83.25
CA LYS A 221 -22.12 -12.70 -82.38
C LYS A 221 -22.09 -13.10 -80.90
N LEU A 222 -21.18 -12.50 -80.16
CA LEU A 222 -21.02 -12.72 -78.74
C LEU A 222 -22.16 -12.06 -77.95
N GLY A 223 -22.68 -12.79 -76.96
CA GLY A 223 -23.67 -12.30 -76.00
C GLY A 223 -23.04 -11.48 -74.88
N ALA A 224 -23.83 -11.18 -73.85
CA ALA A 224 -23.45 -10.34 -72.71
C ALA A 224 -22.06 -10.70 -72.12
N LEU A 225 -21.17 -9.70 -72.03
CA LEU A 225 -19.81 -9.79 -71.48
C LEU A 225 -19.73 -9.37 -70.00
N ASP A 226 -20.66 -8.53 -69.55
CA ASP A 226 -20.76 -8.00 -68.17
C ASP A 226 -21.13 -9.04 -67.11
N SER A 227 -21.44 -10.26 -67.55
CA SER A 227 -22.14 -11.27 -66.78
C SER A 227 -21.22 -12.39 -66.29
N TYR A 228 -19.91 -12.28 -66.52
CA TYR A 228 -18.93 -13.26 -66.08
C TYR A 228 -18.19 -12.75 -64.84
N GLN A 229 -17.99 -13.63 -63.87
CA GLN A 229 -17.18 -13.37 -62.68
C GLN A 229 -15.88 -14.15 -62.79
N GLY A 230 -14.76 -13.44 -62.85
CA GLY A 230 -13.43 -14.01 -63.03
C GLY A 230 -12.34 -12.96 -62.89
N VAL A 231 -11.10 -13.35 -63.22
CA VAL A 231 -9.97 -12.42 -63.31
C VAL A 231 -9.99 -11.76 -64.69
N ASP A 232 -9.79 -10.45 -64.68
CA ASP A 232 -9.66 -9.56 -65.83
C ASP A 232 -8.45 -8.67 -65.54
N THR A 233 -7.32 -9.00 -66.17
CA THR A 233 -5.98 -8.48 -65.85
C THR A 233 -5.78 -7.08 -66.39
N ASP A 234 -6.24 -6.80 -67.60
CA ASP A 234 -6.13 -5.49 -68.26
C ASP A 234 -7.35 -4.59 -68.04
N LYS A 235 -8.44 -5.15 -67.48
CA LYS A 235 -9.68 -4.46 -67.11
C LYS A 235 -10.44 -3.91 -68.30
N ASP A 236 -10.35 -4.58 -69.43
CA ASP A 236 -11.07 -4.21 -70.64
C ASP A 236 -12.53 -4.69 -70.60
N GLY A 237 -12.87 -5.68 -69.74
CA GLY A 237 -14.21 -6.25 -69.60
C GLY A 237 -14.39 -7.63 -70.24
N ILE A 238 -13.33 -8.25 -70.76
CA ILE A 238 -13.26 -9.68 -71.09
C ILE A 238 -12.46 -10.38 -69.99
N LEU A 239 -12.79 -11.64 -69.68
CA LEU A 239 -12.01 -12.41 -68.72
C LEU A 239 -10.76 -13.01 -69.36
N ASP A 240 -9.66 -13.06 -68.60
CA ASP A 240 -8.39 -13.69 -69.01
C ASP A 240 -8.57 -15.11 -69.55
N GLU A 241 -9.54 -15.86 -68.99
CA GLU A 241 -9.83 -17.24 -69.39
C GLU A 241 -10.61 -17.36 -70.70
N MET A 242 -11.23 -16.27 -71.16
CA MET A 242 -12.11 -16.21 -72.32
C MET A 242 -11.40 -15.65 -73.54
N GLU A 243 -10.48 -14.70 -73.36
CA GLU A 243 -9.73 -14.03 -74.41
C GLU A 243 -8.97 -14.98 -75.35
N PRO A 244 -8.29 -16.05 -74.88
CA PRO A 244 -7.64 -17.01 -75.78
C PRO A 244 -8.62 -17.72 -76.70
N ALA A 245 -9.90 -17.84 -76.30
CA ALA A 245 -10.93 -18.47 -77.12
C ALA A 245 -11.46 -17.53 -78.23
N ILE A 246 -11.34 -16.22 -78.03
CA ILE A 246 -11.68 -15.18 -79.01
C ILE A 246 -10.46 -14.81 -79.87
N GLY A 247 -9.26 -14.97 -79.32
CA GLY A 247 -7.98 -14.70 -79.96
C GLY A 247 -7.28 -13.41 -79.49
N THR A 248 -7.81 -12.73 -78.48
CA THR A 248 -7.25 -11.52 -77.86
C THR A 248 -6.22 -11.85 -76.77
N ASP A 249 -5.45 -10.86 -76.32
CA ASP A 249 -4.37 -11.01 -75.34
C ASP A 249 -4.79 -10.52 -73.94
N PRO A 250 -4.81 -11.40 -72.91
CA PRO A 250 -5.19 -11.03 -71.54
C PRO A 250 -4.39 -9.96 -70.83
N MET A 251 -3.28 -9.54 -71.41
CA MET A 251 -2.46 -8.46 -70.86
C MET A 251 -2.70 -7.12 -71.57
N LEU A 252 -3.51 -7.09 -72.62
CA LEU A 252 -3.70 -5.95 -73.50
C LEU A 252 -5.19 -5.73 -73.78
N GLY A 253 -5.77 -4.73 -73.12
CA GLY A 253 -7.19 -4.43 -73.32
C GLY A 253 -7.54 -3.90 -74.72
N ASP A 254 -6.55 -3.69 -75.57
CA ASP A 254 -6.64 -3.30 -76.98
C ASP A 254 -5.58 -4.14 -77.74
N SER A 255 -6.01 -5.29 -78.26
CA SER A 255 -5.12 -6.31 -78.82
C SER A 255 -4.52 -5.90 -80.17
N ASP A 256 -5.19 -5.05 -80.94
CA ASP A 256 -4.70 -4.57 -82.25
C ASP A 256 -4.10 -3.15 -82.21
N SER A 257 -4.16 -2.51 -81.04
CA SER A 257 -3.62 -1.18 -80.72
C SER A 257 -4.21 -0.05 -81.58
N ASP A 258 -5.49 -0.13 -81.93
CA ASP A 258 -6.20 0.90 -82.72
C ASP A 258 -6.89 1.99 -81.87
N GLY A 259 -6.90 1.83 -80.54
CA GLY A 259 -7.42 2.77 -79.56
C GLY A 259 -8.81 2.44 -79.01
N PHE A 260 -9.42 1.32 -79.42
CA PHE A 260 -10.65 0.78 -78.84
C PHE A 260 -10.34 -0.49 -78.03
N THR A 261 -11.10 -0.73 -76.96
CA THR A 261 -10.88 -1.96 -76.17
C THR A 261 -11.52 -3.16 -76.86
N ASP A 262 -10.93 -4.34 -76.70
CA ASP A 262 -11.40 -5.57 -77.34
C ASP A 262 -12.88 -5.85 -76.99
N SER A 263 -13.25 -5.62 -75.73
CA SER A 263 -14.65 -5.75 -75.27
C SER A 263 -15.61 -4.80 -75.99
N ALA A 264 -15.20 -3.55 -76.21
CA ALA A 264 -16.02 -2.51 -76.82
C ALA A 264 -16.22 -2.80 -78.30
N GLU A 265 -15.16 -3.27 -78.97
CA GLU A 265 -15.21 -3.70 -80.36
C GLU A 265 -16.13 -4.90 -80.56
N LEU A 266 -16.02 -5.94 -79.72
CA LEU A 266 -16.90 -7.12 -79.80
C LEU A 266 -18.38 -6.78 -79.60
N LEU A 267 -18.71 -5.87 -78.67
CA LEU A 267 -20.09 -5.43 -78.43
C LEU A 267 -20.63 -4.60 -79.61
N ALA A 268 -19.80 -3.73 -80.16
CA ALA A 268 -20.12 -2.87 -81.29
C ALA A 268 -20.06 -3.59 -82.67
N GLY A 269 -19.47 -4.78 -82.72
CA GLY A 269 -19.34 -5.59 -83.93
C GLY A 269 -18.12 -5.28 -84.79
N TYR A 270 -17.07 -4.74 -84.20
CA TYR A 270 -15.75 -4.53 -84.81
C TYR A 270 -14.80 -5.70 -84.50
N ASN A 271 -13.66 -5.71 -85.18
CA ASN A 271 -12.69 -6.79 -85.12
C ASN A 271 -11.56 -6.47 -84.13
N PRO A 272 -11.47 -7.15 -82.97
CA PRO A 272 -10.46 -6.85 -81.95
C PRO A 272 -9.03 -7.23 -82.33
N LEU A 273 -8.82 -7.88 -83.48
CA LEU A 273 -7.50 -8.33 -83.95
C LEU A 273 -7.07 -7.60 -85.23
N GLY A 274 -7.79 -6.55 -85.62
CA GLY A 274 -7.43 -5.78 -86.79
C GLY A 274 -8.57 -4.93 -87.31
N LYS A 275 -8.24 -4.09 -88.29
CA LYS A 275 -9.17 -3.07 -88.81
C LYS A 275 -10.47 -3.64 -89.41
N GLY A 276 -11.60 -3.07 -89.01
CA GLY A 276 -12.88 -3.16 -89.72
C GLY A 276 -14.01 -3.81 -88.93
N VAL A 277 -15.14 -4.03 -89.62
CA VAL A 277 -16.32 -4.69 -89.04
C VAL A 277 -16.07 -6.20 -88.98
N TRP A 278 -16.37 -6.81 -87.84
CA TRP A 278 -16.33 -8.26 -87.70
C TRP A 278 -17.48 -8.90 -88.45
N LEU A 279 -17.16 -9.82 -89.36
CA LEU A 279 -18.13 -10.41 -90.28
C LEU A 279 -18.93 -11.52 -89.60
N TYR A 280 -20.06 -11.15 -88.98
CA TYR A 280 -21.00 -12.12 -88.44
C TYR A 280 -21.83 -12.81 -89.55
N ASP A 281 -22.09 -14.10 -89.36
CA ASP A 281 -22.89 -14.93 -90.27
C ASP A 281 -24.11 -15.49 -89.54
N ALA A 282 -25.29 -14.96 -89.90
CA ALA A 282 -26.56 -15.38 -89.32
C ALA A 282 -26.90 -16.85 -89.64
N ALA A 283 -26.44 -17.40 -90.78
CA ALA A 283 -26.71 -18.78 -91.14
C ALA A 283 -25.95 -19.76 -90.22
N ILE A 284 -24.75 -19.40 -89.79
CA ILE A 284 -23.99 -20.18 -88.80
C ILE A 284 -24.70 -20.10 -87.44
N ALA A 285 -25.10 -18.91 -87.01
CA ALA A 285 -25.86 -18.76 -85.77
C ALA A 285 -27.13 -19.62 -85.79
N ASP A 286 -27.92 -19.56 -86.88
CA ASP A 286 -29.15 -20.34 -87.07
C ASP A 286 -28.92 -21.85 -87.06
N LYS A 287 -27.85 -22.34 -87.70
CA LYS A 287 -27.49 -23.77 -87.74
C LYS A 287 -27.22 -24.34 -86.35
N TYR A 288 -26.70 -23.52 -85.44
CA TYR A 288 -26.27 -23.93 -84.11
C TYR A 288 -27.18 -23.45 -82.98
N LYS A 289 -28.30 -22.77 -83.27
CA LYS A 289 -29.29 -22.36 -82.26
C LYS A 289 -29.67 -23.49 -81.31
N GLY A 290 -29.58 -23.20 -80.02
CA GLY A 290 -29.88 -24.12 -78.93
C GLY A 290 -28.84 -25.23 -78.70
N LYS A 291 -27.68 -25.17 -79.35
CA LYS A 291 -26.65 -26.23 -79.26
C LYS A 291 -25.43 -25.77 -78.47
N PHE A 292 -24.78 -26.76 -77.85
CA PHE A 292 -23.47 -26.62 -77.23
C PHE A 292 -22.39 -26.84 -78.28
N LEU A 293 -21.44 -25.92 -78.35
CA LEU A 293 -20.33 -25.94 -79.27
C LEU A 293 -19.02 -26.08 -78.52
N LEU A 294 -18.11 -26.87 -79.05
CA LEU A 294 -16.78 -27.12 -78.50
C LEU A 294 -15.75 -26.58 -79.50
N GLN A 295 -15.07 -25.52 -79.10
CA GLN A 295 -13.97 -24.93 -79.84
C GLN A 295 -12.66 -25.41 -79.23
N GLN A 296 -11.77 -25.96 -80.04
CA GLN A 296 -10.43 -26.32 -79.57
C GLN A 296 -9.44 -25.22 -79.95
N VAL A 297 -8.81 -24.60 -78.97
CA VAL A 297 -7.71 -23.65 -79.19
C VAL A 297 -6.47 -24.20 -78.48
N SER A 298 -5.43 -24.46 -79.27
CA SER A 298 -4.22 -25.15 -78.80
C SER A 298 -4.56 -26.49 -78.12
N ASN A 299 -4.30 -26.62 -76.81
CA ASN A 299 -4.57 -27.82 -76.01
C ASN A 299 -5.80 -27.69 -75.11
N THR A 300 -6.56 -26.60 -75.20
CA THR A 300 -7.72 -26.35 -74.33
C THR A 300 -9.00 -26.31 -75.16
N THR A 301 -10.03 -27.00 -74.66
CA THR A 301 -11.37 -26.99 -75.26
C THR A 301 -12.23 -25.96 -74.53
N TYR A 302 -12.80 -25.03 -75.28
CA TYR A 302 -13.73 -24.02 -74.80
C TYR A 302 -15.15 -24.40 -75.20
N ALA A 303 -16.08 -24.26 -74.26
CA ALA A 303 -17.49 -24.53 -74.52
C ALA A 303 -18.26 -23.23 -74.69
N TRP A 304 -19.20 -23.28 -75.64
CA TRP A 304 -20.06 -22.16 -75.99
C TRP A 304 -21.49 -22.64 -76.15
N TYR A 305 -22.45 -21.79 -75.84
CA TYR A 305 -23.86 -22.04 -76.11
C TYR A 305 -24.41 -20.99 -77.05
N VAL A 306 -25.07 -21.42 -78.13
CA VAL A 306 -25.78 -20.49 -79.02
C VAL A 306 -27.23 -20.39 -78.58
N SER A 307 -27.61 -19.22 -78.08
CA SER A 307 -28.99 -18.91 -77.69
C SER A 307 -29.97 -18.99 -78.86
N LEU A 308 -31.26 -19.07 -78.55
CA LEU A 308 -32.32 -19.01 -79.55
C LEU A 308 -32.33 -17.68 -80.31
N GLY A 309 -31.79 -16.61 -79.71
CA GLY A 309 -31.57 -15.31 -80.35
C GLY A 309 -30.38 -15.25 -81.31
N GLY A 310 -29.58 -16.32 -81.43
CA GLY A 310 -28.41 -16.38 -82.30
C GLY A 310 -27.14 -15.76 -81.70
N LEU A 311 -27.15 -15.40 -80.41
CA LEU A 311 -25.95 -14.97 -79.68
C LEU A 311 -25.25 -16.17 -79.05
N ARG A 312 -23.91 -16.20 -79.09
CA ARG A 312 -23.10 -17.20 -78.37
C ARG A 312 -22.75 -16.71 -76.96
N TYR A 313 -22.77 -17.60 -75.98
CA TYR A 313 -22.39 -17.34 -74.60
C TYR A 313 -21.27 -18.29 -74.20
N TYR A 314 -20.27 -17.77 -73.49
CA TYR A 314 -19.16 -18.53 -72.98
C TYR A 314 -19.62 -19.40 -71.81
N LEU A 315 -19.20 -20.67 -71.81
CA LEU A 315 -19.52 -21.63 -70.75
C LEU A 315 -18.30 -22.02 -69.91
N GLY A 316 -17.10 -21.59 -70.31
CA GLY A 316 -15.85 -21.94 -69.66
C GLY A 316 -14.99 -22.87 -70.53
N SER A 317 -13.89 -23.32 -69.96
CA SER A 317 -12.95 -24.24 -70.60
C SER A 317 -13.04 -25.65 -69.99
N ALA A 318 -12.41 -26.62 -70.64
CA ALA A 318 -12.31 -27.97 -70.11
C ALA A 318 -11.39 -28.07 -68.88
N ASN A 319 -10.54 -27.06 -68.62
CA ASN A 319 -9.61 -27.03 -67.50
C ASN A 319 -10.29 -26.61 -66.19
N ASP A 320 -11.29 -25.72 -66.25
CA ASP A 320 -12.10 -25.24 -65.12
C ASP A 320 -13.44 -25.99 -64.97
N ASN A 321 -13.59 -27.13 -65.66
CA ASN A 321 -14.84 -27.91 -65.74
C ASN A 321 -16.04 -27.06 -66.20
N PHE A 322 -15.82 -26.17 -67.17
CA PHE A 322 -16.82 -25.24 -67.69
C PHE A 322 -17.46 -24.41 -66.57
N GLY A 323 -16.60 -23.77 -65.77
CA GLY A 323 -16.98 -23.03 -64.58
C GLY A 323 -17.78 -21.77 -64.85
N ALA A 324 -17.49 -21.08 -65.95
CA ALA A 324 -18.19 -19.85 -66.31
C ALA A 324 -19.71 -20.04 -66.47
N MET A 325 -20.19 -21.24 -66.82
CA MET A 325 -21.63 -21.52 -66.91
C MET A 325 -22.36 -21.34 -65.56
N ARG A 326 -21.67 -21.53 -64.43
CA ARG A 326 -22.26 -21.40 -63.08
C ARG A 326 -22.47 -19.95 -62.67
N ASN A 327 -21.79 -19.02 -63.34
CA ASN A 327 -21.79 -17.60 -62.99
C ASN A 327 -22.46 -16.74 -64.08
N ASN A 328 -22.66 -17.29 -65.28
CA ASN A 328 -23.25 -16.57 -66.40
C ASN A 328 -24.74 -16.26 -66.16
N THR A 329 -25.08 -14.97 -66.18
CA THR A 329 -26.46 -14.48 -65.97
C THR A 329 -27.49 -15.03 -66.94
N TYR A 330 -27.11 -15.49 -68.14
CA TYR A 330 -28.04 -16.15 -69.05
C TYR A 330 -28.64 -17.43 -68.42
N TRP A 331 -27.86 -18.16 -67.63
CA TRP A 331 -28.26 -19.41 -66.98
C TRP A 331 -28.69 -19.22 -65.52
N THR A 332 -28.14 -18.22 -64.84
CA THR A 332 -28.38 -17.97 -63.41
C THR A 332 -29.46 -16.94 -63.14
N ARG A 333 -30.00 -16.27 -64.17
CA ARG A 333 -31.15 -15.38 -63.99
C ARG A 333 -32.34 -16.20 -63.52
N GLU A 334 -32.83 -15.87 -62.32
CA GLU A 334 -34.04 -16.46 -61.79
C GLU A 334 -35.17 -16.28 -62.82
N ILE A 335 -35.82 -17.39 -63.18
CA ILE A 335 -37.02 -17.37 -64.00
C ILE A 335 -38.15 -16.82 -63.10
N GLY A 336 -38.19 -15.50 -62.94
CA GLY A 336 -39.21 -14.80 -62.15
C GLY A 336 -38.64 -13.74 -61.22
N SER A 337 -38.28 -12.59 -61.78
CA SER A 337 -38.23 -11.31 -61.06
C SER A 337 -39.42 -10.45 -61.48
#